data_AF-A0A6P1L3X8-F1
#
_entry.id   AF-A0A6P1L3X8-F1
#
_cell.length_a   1.000
_cell.length_b   1.000
_cell.length_c   1.000
_cell.angle_alpha   90.00
_cell.angle_beta   90.00
_cell.angle_gamma   90.00
#
_symmetry.space_group_name_H-M   'P 1'
#
loop_
_entity.id
_entity.type
_entity.pdbx_description
1 polymer ?
#
loop_
_entity_poly.entity_id
_entity_poly.type
_entity_poly.pdbx_seq_one_letter_code
_entity_poly.pdbx_strand_id
1 'polypeptide(L)'
;MSELTDGLEYILDWLESTNLELFDCYNPGLTRQQIDKIVKDLPFKLSEEIYELYQWRNGIADLGFNNYYPPVEFLFPNQLFSSLPTSFSTLQDSVSNYYDFWQFEQSNMMDKPFDDYKGWDQKWFPIALFENKRILYVVGDIEPSPVYFIDFIFIENPLRVYKSLTSMISVIAECCELGLYQLIPDESGEEDDMIIRIDEEKLELEKEIYQKYNS
;
A
#
# COMPACT_ATOMS: atom_id res chain seq x y z
N MET A 1 0.72 21.05 2.75
CA MET A 1 1.41 20.50 1.56
C MET A 1 0.31 20.16 0.57
N SER A 2 0.25 18.97 -0.04
CA SER A 2 -0.98 18.48 -0.67
C SER A 2 -1.78 17.68 0.36
N GLU A 3 -3.08 17.43 0.10
CA GLU A 3 -3.95 16.63 0.98
C GLU A 3 -3.38 15.23 1.27
N LEU A 4 -2.72 14.60 0.28
CA LEU A 4 -2.02 13.32 0.42
C LEU A 4 -0.85 13.42 1.40
N THR A 5 0.10 14.34 1.21
CA THR A 5 1.23 14.55 2.14
C THR A 5 0.75 14.96 3.53
N ASP A 6 -0.22 15.88 3.64
CA ASP A 6 -0.74 16.36 4.93
C ASP A 6 -1.39 15.20 5.72
N GLY A 7 -2.09 14.29 5.04
CA GLY A 7 -2.63 13.07 5.65
C GLY A 7 -1.57 12.01 6.00
N LEU A 8 -0.53 11.84 5.16
CA LEU A 8 0.59 10.93 5.44
C LEU A 8 1.40 11.39 6.67
N GLU A 9 1.66 12.69 6.80
CA GLU A 9 2.31 13.27 7.99
C GLU A 9 1.41 13.11 9.23
N TYR A 10 0.10 13.37 9.12
CA TYR A 10 -0.82 13.17 10.25
C TYR A 10 -0.87 11.72 10.75
N ILE A 11 -0.87 10.74 9.85
CA ILE A 11 -0.87 9.32 10.23
C ILE A 11 0.47 8.93 10.89
N LEU A 12 1.59 9.50 10.43
CA LEU A 12 2.89 9.28 11.06
C LEU A 12 2.96 9.88 12.47
N ASP A 13 2.49 11.11 12.65
CA ASP A 13 2.38 11.77 13.97
C ASP A 13 1.44 10.98 14.92
N TRP A 14 0.32 10.47 14.40
CA TRP A 14 -0.58 9.60 15.16
C TRP A 14 0.13 8.32 15.60
N LEU A 15 0.89 7.67 14.70
CA LEU A 15 1.67 6.47 15.00
C LEU A 15 2.75 6.71 16.05
N GLU A 16 3.52 7.81 15.96
CA GLU A 16 4.50 8.17 17.01
C GLU A 16 3.83 8.35 18.38
N SER A 17 2.58 8.79 18.42
CA SER A 17 1.81 8.95 19.67
C SER A 17 1.34 7.62 20.29
N THR A 18 1.36 6.51 19.55
CA THR A 18 0.83 5.21 20.02
C THR A 18 1.71 4.48 21.04
N ASN A 19 2.95 4.94 21.27
CA ASN A 19 3.94 4.27 22.14
C ASN A 19 4.29 2.82 21.70
N LEU A 20 3.98 2.44 20.46
CA LEU A 20 4.69 1.38 19.76
C LEU A 20 6.16 1.81 19.58
N GLU A 21 7.12 0.88 19.62
CA GLU A 21 8.52 1.16 19.23
C GLU A 21 8.66 1.27 17.70
N LEU A 22 7.91 2.21 17.11
CA LEU A 22 8.01 2.58 15.71
C LEU A 22 9.21 3.49 15.51
N PHE A 23 10.32 2.88 15.15
CA PHE A 23 11.40 3.60 14.50
C PHE A 23 10.91 4.07 13.13
N ASP A 24 11.27 5.30 12.70
CA ASP A 24 11.10 5.74 11.31
C ASP A 24 11.97 4.84 10.42
N CYS A 25 11.36 3.72 10.02
CA CYS A 25 11.95 2.69 9.19
C CYS A 25 11.81 3.03 7.71
N TYR A 26 11.25 4.18 7.35
CA TYR A 26 11.10 4.58 5.96
C TYR A 26 12.37 5.23 5.41
N ASN A 27 12.74 4.86 4.19
CA ASN A 27 13.84 5.50 3.49
C ASN A 27 13.50 6.98 3.18
N PRO A 28 14.48 7.90 3.26
CA PRO A 28 14.28 9.29 2.83
C PRO A 28 13.66 9.38 1.43
N GLY A 29 12.72 10.33 1.27
CA GLY A 29 12.06 10.58 0.00
C GLY A 29 13.03 10.92 -1.14
N LEU A 30 12.64 10.55 -2.37
CA LEU A 30 13.41 10.79 -3.58
C LEU A 30 13.15 12.20 -4.12
N THR A 31 14.13 12.79 -4.81
CA THR A 31 13.85 13.95 -5.67
C THR A 31 13.11 13.51 -6.93
N ARG A 32 12.29 14.40 -7.52
CA ARG A 32 11.60 14.12 -8.79
C ARG A 32 12.54 13.64 -9.90
N GLN A 33 13.75 14.20 -10.00
CA GLN A 33 14.77 13.75 -10.97
C GLN A 33 15.26 12.31 -10.70
N GLN A 34 15.30 11.86 -9.45
CA GLN A 34 15.61 10.46 -9.13
C GLN A 34 14.44 9.54 -9.52
N ILE A 35 13.20 9.94 -9.24
CA ILE A 35 11.98 9.21 -9.65
C ILE A 35 11.96 9.08 -11.18
N ASP A 36 12.04 10.20 -11.91
CA ASP A 36 12.10 10.27 -13.38
C ASP A 36 13.15 9.29 -13.95
N LYS A 37 14.33 9.22 -13.32
CA LYS A 37 15.43 8.34 -13.75
C LYS A 37 15.15 6.85 -13.49
N ILE A 38 14.46 6.52 -12.40
CA ILE A 38 14.12 5.14 -12.05
C ILE A 38 12.98 4.62 -12.95
N VAL A 39 11.98 5.46 -13.22
CA VAL A 39 10.75 5.05 -13.94
C VAL A 39 10.82 5.26 -15.45
N LYS A 40 11.92 5.83 -15.98
CA LYS A 40 12.13 6.20 -17.39
C LYS A 40 11.82 5.12 -18.44
N ASP A 41 11.92 3.85 -18.06
CA ASP A 41 11.75 2.71 -18.96
C ASP A 41 10.34 2.07 -18.85
N LEU A 42 9.51 2.50 -17.90
CA LEU A 42 8.12 2.02 -17.77
C LEU A 42 7.30 2.38 -19.04
N PRO A 43 6.39 1.51 -19.49
CA PRO A 43 5.60 1.74 -20.71
C PRO A 43 4.42 2.72 -20.51
N PHE A 44 4.27 3.27 -19.30
CA PHE A 44 3.26 4.25 -18.89
C PHE A 44 3.90 5.35 -18.05
N LYS A 45 3.16 6.44 -17.83
CA LYS A 45 3.52 7.45 -16.81
C LYS A 45 2.93 7.05 -15.47
N LEU A 46 3.51 7.55 -14.38
CA LEU A 46 2.90 7.49 -13.05
C LEU A 46 2.13 8.80 -12.79
N SER A 47 1.08 8.73 -11.97
CA SER A 47 0.32 9.90 -11.50
C SER A 47 1.14 10.79 -10.58
N GLU A 48 0.76 12.05 -10.44
CA GLU A 48 1.43 12.99 -9.53
C GLU A 48 1.32 12.52 -8.06
N GLU A 49 0.24 11.86 -7.65
CA GLU A 49 0.11 11.23 -6.32
C GLU A 49 1.23 10.21 -6.03
N ILE A 50 1.73 9.51 -7.05
CA ILE A 50 2.82 8.54 -6.91
C ILE A 50 4.18 9.23 -6.84
N TYR A 51 4.38 10.31 -7.60
CA TYR A 51 5.55 11.16 -7.40
C TYR A 51 5.57 11.71 -5.97
N GLU A 52 4.44 12.22 -5.49
CA GLU A 52 4.30 12.74 -4.13
C GLU A 52 4.61 11.69 -3.06
N LEU A 53 4.03 10.49 -3.15
CA LEU A 53 4.30 9.39 -2.22
C LEU A 53 5.79 9.06 -2.13
N TYR A 54 6.48 8.89 -3.27
CA TYR A 54 7.91 8.58 -3.29
C TYR A 54 8.81 9.80 -3.00
N GLN A 55 8.30 11.03 -3.10
CA GLN A 55 8.95 12.24 -2.62
C GLN A 55 8.83 12.40 -1.09
N TRP A 56 7.81 11.82 -0.45
CA TRP A 56 7.64 11.79 1.00
C TRP A 56 8.55 10.74 1.66
N ARG A 57 8.48 9.48 1.20
CA ARG A 57 9.32 8.36 1.65
C ARG A 57 9.52 7.32 0.54
N ASN A 58 10.69 6.66 0.48
CA ASN A 58 11.00 5.67 -0.55
C ASN A 58 10.89 4.21 -0.06
N GLY A 59 9.69 3.80 0.37
CA GLY A 59 9.49 2.49 0.96
C GLY A 59 10.18 2.30 2.31
N ILE A 60 10.06 1.11 2.87
CA ILE A 60 10.71 0.69 4.11
C ILE A 60 12.19 0.36 3.83
N ALA A 61 13.07 0.67 4.78
CA ALA A 61 14.49 0.34 4.74
C ALA A 61 14.70 -1.18 4.88
N ASP A 62 15.67 -1.74 4.15
CA ASP A 62 16.14 -3.10 4.42
C ASP A 62 16.91 -3.11 5.74
N LEU A 63 16.20 -3.47 6.81
CA LEU A 63 16.76 -3.63 8.15
C LEU A 63 17.39 -5.03 8.36
N GLY A 64 17.28 -5.94 7.39
CA GLY A 64 17.80 -7.30 7.44
C GLY A 64 17.07 -8.25 8.42
N PHE A 65 17.33 -9.55 8.26
CA PHE A 65 16.63 -10.66 8.93
C PHE A 65 16.59 -10.66 10.48
N ASN A 66 17.32 -9.77 11.16
CA ASN A 66 17.45 -9.78 12.63
C ASN A 66 16.80 -8.55 13.31
N ASN A 67 16.21 -7.62 12.57
CA ASN A 67 15.59 -6.43 13.13
C ASN A 67 14.07 -6.60 13.16
N TYR A 68 13.60 -7.16 14.26
CA TYR A 68 12.18 -7.37 14.59
C TYR A 68 11.55 -6.03 15.00
N TYR A 69 11.40 -5.11 14.04
CA TYR A 69 10.56 -3.93 14.22
C TYR A 69 9.25 -4.17 13.46
N PRO A 70 8.08 -3.98 14.08
CA PRO A 70 6.82 -4.11 13.37
C PRO A 70 6.80 -3.03 12.27
N PRO A 71 6.87 -3.42 10.98
CA PRO A 71 6.84 -2.45 9.92
C PRO A 71 5.46 -1.79 9.94
N VAL A 72 5.44 -0.47 9.86
CA VAL A 72 4.19 0.28 9.70
C VAL A 72 3.53 -0.20 8.40
N GLU A 73 2.42 -0.95 8.52
CA GLU A 73 1.85 -1.89 7.53
C GLU A 73 1.26 -1.24 6.25
N PHE A 74 1.85 -0.14 5.76
CA PHE A 74 1.35 0.63 4.64
C PHE A 74 -0.12 1.14 4.85
N LEU A 75 -0.40 1.55 6.09
CA LEU A 75 -1.30 2.68 6.39
C LEU A 75 -2.72 2.69 5.78
N PHE A 76 -3.73 1.96 6.26
CA PHE A 76 -3.83 0.64 6.90
C PHE A 76 -5.11 0.03 6.30
N PRO A 77 -5.10 -0.49 5.05
CA PRO A 77 -6.32 -0.72 4.26
C PRO A 77 -7.07 -2.00 4.66
N ASN A 78 -7.66 -1.99 5.86
CA ASN A 78 -8.51 -3.00 6.50
C ASN A 78 -8.00 -4.45 6.51
N GLN A 79 -7.44 -4.82 7.65
CA GLN A 79 -7.03 -6.16 8.07
C GLN A 79 -8.21 -7.17 8.11
N LEU A 80 -8.58 -7.72 6.96
CA LEU A 80 -9.68 -8.69 6.90
C LEU A 80 -9.26 -10.17 7.01
N PHE A 81 -8.03 -10.59 6.62
CA PHE A 81 -7.69 -12.03 6.49
C PHE A 81 -6.21 -12.46 6.67
N SER A 82 -5.30 -11.69 7.30
CA SER A 82 -3.91 -12.15 7.52
C SER A 82 -3.20 -11.43 8.66
N SER A 83 -2.35 -12.13 9.40
CA SER A 83 -1.49 -11.63 10.49
C SER A 83 -0.04 -11.39 10.06
N LEU A 84 0.18 -10.96 8.80
CA LEU A 84 1.51 -10.75 8.25
C LEU A 84 1.59 -9.35 7.63
N PRO A 85 2.70 -8.63 7.83
CA PRO A 85 2.79 -7.21 7.50
C PRO A 85 2.78 -6.93 5.99
N THR A 86 2.24 -5.76 5.65
CA THR A 86 2.44 -5.14 4.34
C THR A 86 3.72 -4.32 4.34
N SER A 87 4.55 -4.48 3.31
CA SER A 87 5.74 -3.63 3.12
C SER A 87 5.51 -2.59 2.02
N PHE A 88 5.52 -1.31 2.38
CA PHE A 88 5.64 -0.21 1.41
C PHE A 88 6.98 -0.37 0.66
N SER A 89 6.91 -0.66 -0.64
CA SER A 89 8.07 -1.04 -1.44
C SER A 89 8.86 0.18 -1.88
N THR A 90 10.19 0.07 -1.95
CA THR A 90 11.01 1.13 -2.56
C THR A 90 10.63 1.27 -4.04
N LEU A 91 10.80 2.46 -4.63
CA LEU A 91 10.46 2.68 -6.03
C LEU A 91 11.25 1.72 -6.96
N GLN A 92 12.47 1.39 -6.58
CA GLN A 92 13.33 0.43 -7.28
C GLN A 92 12.72 -0.98 -7.26
N ASP A 93 12.25 -1.43 -6.10
CA ASP A 93 11.63 -2.76 -5.96
C ASP A 93 10.28 -2.80 -6.67
N SER A 94 9.47 -1.74 -6.57
CA SER A 94 8.22 -1.59 -7.33
C SER A 94 8.44 -1.69 -8.84
N VAL A 95 9.49 -1.06 -9.38
CA VAL A 95 9.87 -1.20 -10.80
C VAL A 95 10.40 -2.60 -11.13
N SER A 96 11.17 -3.25 -10.24
CA SER A 96 11.61 -4.64 -10.46
C SER A 96 10.42 -5.59 -10.50
N ASN A 97 9.58 -5.57 -9.47
CA ASN A 97 8.37 -6.37 -9.34
C ASN A 97 7.44 -6.17 -10.54
N TYR A 98 7.27 -4.93 -11.03
CA TYR A 98 6.54 -4.64 -12.26
C TYR A 98 7.04 -5.45 -13.47
N TYR A 99 8.36 -5.49 -13.70
CA TYR A 99 8.93 -6.27 -14.80
C TYR A 99 8.90 -7.77 -14.56
N ASP A 100 8.98 -8.21 -13.30
CA ASP A 100 8.85 -9.63 -12.94
C ASP A 100 7.41 -10.13 -13.20
N PHE A 101 6.37 -9.33 -12.87
CA PHE A 101 4.99 -9.62 -13.24
C PHE A 101 4.78 -9.58 -14.75
N TRP A 102 5.38 -8.64 -15.48
CA TRP A 102 5.29 -8.60 -16.94
C TRP A 102 5.95 -9.83 -17.61
N GLN A 103 7.08 -10.31 -17.09
CA GLN A 103 7.71 -11.54 -17.57
C GLN A 103 6.86 -12.78 -17.24
N PHE A 104 6.31 -12.85 -16.02
CA PHE A 104 5.42 -13.93 -15.59
C PHE A 104 4.15 -14.00 -16.46
N GLU A 105 3.46 -12.88 -16.65
CA GLU A 105 2.27 -12.77 -17.50
C GLU A 105 2.57 -13.19 -18.95
N GLN A 106 3.68 -12.74 -19.54
CA GLN A 106 4.09 -13.16 -20.88
C GLN A 106 4.35 -14.66 -20.98
N SER A 107 4.86 -15.30 -19.92
CA SER A 107 5.09 -16.74 -19.91
C SER A 107 3.78 -17.53 -19.78
N ASN A 108 2.83 -17.08 -18.95
CA ASN A 108 1.53 -17.73 -18.77
C ASN A 108 0.59 -17.50 -19.95
N MET A 109 0.70 -16.38 -20.67
CA MET A 109 -0.10 -16.12 -21.88
C MET A 109 0.15 -17.14 -23.02
N MET A 110 1.23 -17.92 -22.97
CA MET A 110 1.46 -19.05 -23.89
C MET A 110 0.56 -20.27 -23.59
N ASP A 111 0.19 -20.47 -22.32
CA ASP A 111 -0.66 -21.58 -21.82
C ASP A 111 -1.83 -21.00 -21.01
N LYS A 112 -2.69 -20.19 -21.67
CA LYS A 112 -3.88 -19.61 -21.03
C LYS A 112 -4.74 -20.72 -20.39
N PRO A 113 -5.14 -20.59 -19.10
CA PRO A 113 -5.94 -21.62 -18.44
C PRO A 113 -7.36 -21.74 -19.03
N PHE A 114 -7.89 -20.67 -19.64
CA PHE A 114 -9.17 -20.63 -20.37
C PHE A 114 -9.26 -19.37 -21.26
N ASP A 115 -10.21 -19.37 -22.20
CA ASP A 115 -10.34 -18.35 -23.25
C ASP A 115 -10.56 -16.92 -22.72
N ASP A 116 -11.37 -16.78 -21.65
CA ASP A 116 -11.73 -15.49 -21.05
C ASP A 116 -10.74 -15.00 -19.97
N TYR A 117 -9.57 -15.62 -19.83
CA TYR A 117 -8.56 -15.25 -18.83
C TYR A 117 -8.14 -13.78 -18.99
N LYS A 118 -8.43 -12.98 -17.94
CA LYS A 118 -7.98 -11.59 -17.77
C LYS A 118 -6.84 -11.58 -16.76
N GLY A 119 -5.62 -11.74 -17.26
CA GLY A 119 -4.42 -11.61 -16.44
C GLY A 119 -4.14 -10.17 -16.01
N TRP A 120 -2.90 -9.96 -15.59
CA TRP A 120 -2.42 -8.69 -15.08
C TRP A 120 -2.41 -7.58 -16.17
N ASP A 121 -2.92 -6.39 -15.84
CA ASP A 121 -2.88 -5.24 -16.75
C ASP A 121 -1.50 -4.59 -16.74
N GLN A 122 -0.93 -4.37 -17.93
CA GLN A 122 0.39 -3.74 -18.11
C GLN A 122 0.51 -2.33 -17.53
N LYS A 123 -0.58 -1.67 -17.11
CA LYS A 123 -0.58 -0.36 -16.43
C LYS A 123 -0.66 -0.45 -14.91
N TRP A 124 -0.78 -1.64 -14.33
CA TRP A 124 -0.81 -1.83 -12.88
C TRP A 124 0.61 -1.78 -12.31
N PHE A 125 0.87 -0.74 -11.52
CA PHE A 125 2.15 -0.51 -10.87
C PHE A 125 2.06 -0.92 -9.39
N PRO A 126 2.86 -1.90 -8.92
CA PRO A 126 2.80 -2.37 -7.53
C PRO A 126 3.49 -1.36 -6.61
N ILE A 127 2.83 -0.94 -5.54
CA ILE A 127 3.40 0.01 -4.55
C ILE A 127 3.64 -0.63 -3.17
N ALA A 128 2.95 -1.73 -2.88
CA ALA A 128 3.14 -2.48 -1.65
C ALA A 128 2.92 -3.98 -1.88
N LEU A 129 3.77 -4.81 -1.27
CA LEU A 129 3.69 -6.27 -1.35
C LEU A 129 3.43 -6.85 0.05
N PHE A 130 2.69 -7.95 0.07
CA PHE A 130 2.33 -8.71 1.25
C PHE A 130 2.93 -10.11 1.14
N GLU A 131 3.51 -10.64 2.21
CA GLU A 131 4.23 -11.93 2.21
C GLU A 131 3.38 -13.12 1.73
N ASN A 132 2.06 -13.06 1.94
CA ASN A 132 1.09 -14.06 1.50
C ASN A 132 0.72 -13.98 0.00
N LYS A 133 1.52 -13.27 -0.81
CA LYS A 133 1.26 -12.98 -2.23
C LYS A 133 0.01 -12.14 -2.45
N ARG A 134 -0.19 -11.11 -1.65
CA ARG A 134 -1.11 -10.01 -1.99
C ARG A 134 -0.31 -8.78 -2.38
N ILE A 135 -0.90 -7.92 -3.19
CA ILE A 135 -0.22 -6.77 -3.77
C ILE A 135 -1.21 -5.63 -3.88
N LEU A 136 -0.79 -4.44 -3.46
CA LEU A 136 -1.51 -3.22 -3.77
C LEU A 136 -0.92 -2.57 -5.02
N TYR A 137 -1.80 -2.29 -5.98
CA TYR A 137 -1.47 -1.67 -7.25
C TYR A 137 -2.15 -0.31 -7.40
N VAL A 138 -1.53 0.55 -8.20
CA VAL A 138 -2.16 1.75 -8.78
C VAL A 138 -2.13 1.66 -10.31
N VAL A 139 -2.89 2.49 -11.02
CA VAL A 139 -2.92 2.51 -12.49
C VAL A 139 -2.14 3.72 -13.01
N GLY A 140 -0.99 3.50 -13.64
CA GLY A 140 -0.07 4.59 -14.00
C GLY A 140 -0.70 5.70 -14.87
N ASP A 141 -1.27 5.35 -16.03
CA ASP A 141 -1.74 6.31 -17.03
C ASP A 141 -3.10 6.99 -16.71
N ILE A 142 -3.54 7.01 -15.45
CA ILE A 142 -4.82 7.61 -15.03
C ILE A 142 -4.59 8.58 -13.86
N GLU A 143 -5.22 9.75 -13.94
CA GLU A 143 -5.16 10.80 -12.93
C GLU A 143 -6.60 11.23 -12.56
N PRO A 144 -7.06 11.10 -11.30
CA PRO A 144 -6.37 10.41 -10.19
C PRO A 144 -6.18 8.91 -10.44
N SER A 145 -5.14 8.32 -9.85
CA SER A 145 -4.81 6.91 -10.07
C SER A 145 -5.55 5.99 -9.10
N PRO A 146 -6.52 5.17 -9.56
CA PRO A 146 -7.28 4.29 -8.69
C PRO A 146 -6.41 3.21 -8.05
N VAL A 147 -6.73 2.90 -6.79
CA VAL A 147 -6.01 1.91 -5.98
C VAL A 147 -6.75 0.57 -6.02
N TYR A 148 -6.00 -0.48 -6.33
CA TYR A 148 -6.47 -1.86 -6.43
C TYR A 148 -5.75 -2.77 -5.45
N PHE A 149 -6.49 -3.68 -4.85
CA PHE A 149 -5.97 -4.77 -4.05
C PHE A 149 -6.18 -6.09 -4.79
N ILE A 150 -5.12 -6.88 -4.89
CA ILE A 150 -5.10 -8.12 -5.65
C ILE A 150 -4.47 -9.22 -4.81
N ASP A 151 -5.18 -10.34 -4.70
CA ASP A 151 -4.61 -11.60 -4.25
C ASP A 151 -4.03 -12.32 -5.47
N PHE A 152 -2.76 -12.74 -5.41
CA PHE A 152 -2.04 -13.36 -6.54
C PHE A 152 -2.69 -14.68 -7.01
N ILE A 153 -3.52 -15.30 -6.17
CA ILE A 153 -4.33 -16.48 -6.54
C ILE A 153 -5.54 -16.07 -7.41
N PHE A 154 -5.95 -14.79 -7.37
CA PHE A 154 -7.16 -14.25 -7.98
C PHE A 154 -6.92 -12.97 -8.80
N ILE A 155 -5.80 -12.91 -9.55
CA ILE A 155 -5.42 -11.78 -10.43
C ILE A 155 -6.57 -11.29 -11.34
N GLU A 156 -7.44 -12.21 -11.76
CA GLU A 156 -8.59 -11.95 -12.64
C GLU A 156 -9.70 -11.09 -12.01
N ASN A 157 -9.74 -10.97 -10.68
CA ASN A 157 -10.77 -10.23 -9.95
C ASN A 157 -10.14 -9.13 -9.06
N PRO A 158 -9.52 -8.10 -9.67
CA PRO A 158 -8.90 -7.01 -8.93
C PRO A 158 -9.97 -6.19 -8.19
N LEU A 159 -9.89 -6.13 -6.85
CA LEU A 159 -10.81 -5.32 -6.07
C LEU A 159 -10.31 -3.87 -6.10
N ARG A 160 -11.06 -2.96 -6.74
CA ARG A 160 -10.80 -1.53 -6.61
C ARG A 160 -11.20 -1.11 -5.19
N VAL A 161 -10.22 -0.71 -4.38
CA VAL A 161 -10.45 -0.34 -2.98
C VAL A 161 -10.57 1.17 -2.81
N TYR A 162 -9.81 1.99 -3.54
CA TYR A 162 -9.92 3.45 -3.43
C TYR A 162 -9.91 4.14 -4.80
N LYS A 163 -10.49 5.34 -4.89
CA LYS A 163 -10.51 6.11 -6.15
C LYS A 163 -9.18 6.82 -6.45
N SER A 164 -8.35 7.05 -5.43
CA SER A 164 -7.01 7.64 -5.50
C SER A 164 -6.20 7.35 -4.23
N LEU A 165 -4.88 7.61 -4.22
CA LEU A 165 -4.08 7.56 -2.99
C LEU A 165 -4.53 8.61 -1.98
N THR A 166 -4.85 9.84 -2.42
CA THR A 166 -5.42 10.87 -1.54
C THR A 166 -6.68 10.36 -0.84
N SER A 167 -7.59 9.69 -1.56
CA SER A 167 -8.82 9.14 -0.96
C SER A 167 -8.58 7.97 0.01
N MET A 168 -7.52 7.18 -0.20
CA MET A 168 -7.09 6.14 0.74
C MET A 168 -6.58 6.79 2.04
N ILE A 169 -5.59 7.67 1.92
CA ILE A 169 -4.96 8.33 3.05
C ILE A 169 -5.94 9.19 3.84
N SER A 170 -6.89 9.87 3.18
CA SER A 170 -7.91 10.67 3.87
C SER A 170 -8.90 9.82 4.70
N VAL A 171 -9.23 8.60 4.24
CA VAL A 171 -10.03 7.64 5.03
C VAL A 171 -9.26 7.24 6.28
N ILE A 172 -8.00 6.81 6.14
CA ILE A 172 -7.19 6.35 7.28
C ILE A 172 -6.92 7.49 8.27
N ALA A 173 -6.64 8.71 7.79
CA ALA A 173 -6.43 9.88 8.65
C ALA A 173 -7.68 10.25 9.48
N GLU A 174 -8.89 10.28 8.88
CA GLU A 174 -10.12 10.54 9.64
C GLU A 174 -10.45 9.39 10.61
N CYS A 175 -10.14 8.13 10.25
CA CYS A 175 -10.24 7.00 11.18
C CYS A 175 -9.27 7.13 12.37
N CYS A 176 -8.03 7.60 12.16
CA CYS A 176 -7.09 7.93 13.23
C CYS A 176 -7.60 9.07 14.12
N GLU A 177 -8.10 10.17 13.53
CA GLU A 177 -8.62 11.35 14.25
C GLU A 177 -9.82 11.00 15.15
N LEU A 178 -10.76 10.20 14.64
CA LEU A 178 -11.94 9.76 15.37
C LEU A 178 -11.68 8.55 16.29
N GLY A 179 -10.42 8.11 16.38
CA GLY A 179 -9.99 7.01 17.26
C GLY A 179 -10.64 5.67 16.91
N LEU A 180 -10.85 5.39 15.63
CA LEU A 180 -11.39 4.10 15.15
C LEU A 180 -10.36 2.98 15.28
N TYR A 181 -9.08 3.31 15.25
CA TYR A 181 -8.00 2.34 15.43
C TYR A 181 -7.62 2.18 16.92
N GLN A 182 -7.40 0.94 17.33
CA GLN A 182 -6.97 0.50 18.66
C GLN A 182 -5.66 -0.29 18.53
N LEU A 183 -4.81 -0.23 19.55
CA LEU A 183 -3.70 -1.16 19.71
C LEU A 183 -4.19 -2.37 20.50
N ILE A 184 -3.97 -3.57 19.97
CA ILE A 184 -4.21 -4.83 20.68
C ILE A 184 -2.96 -5.72 20.61
N PRO A 185 -2.72 -6.61 21.59
CA PRO A 185 -1.66 -7.62 21.48
C PRO A 185 -1.90 -8.55 20.29
N ASP A 186 -0.83 -9.00 19.62
CA ASP A 186 -0.93 -10.06 18.64
C ASP A 186 -1.07 -11.43 19.33
N GLU A 187 -2.28 -11.98 19.35
CA GLU A 187 -2.56 -13.33 19.87
C GLU A 187 -1.86 -14.46 19.09
N SER A 188 -1.18 -14.15 17.98
CA SER A 188 -0.41 -15.08 17.14
C SER A 188 1.10 -14.84 17.09
N GLY A 189 1.60 -13.77 17.73
CA GLY A 189 3.02 -13.38 17.75
C GLY A 189 3.84 -13.94 18.93
N GLU A 190 5.02 -13.37 19.17
CA GLU A 190 5.75 -13.59 20.43
C GLU A 190 5.10 -12.76 21.57
N GLU A 191 5.34 -13.13 22.83
CA GLU A 191 4.81 -12.41 24.01
C GLU A 191 5.43 -11.00 24.11
N ASP A 192 4.87 -10.02 23.38
CA ASP A 192 4.85 -8.56 23.62
C ASP A 192 4.47 -7.74 22.35
N ASP A 193 4.30 -8.37 21.18
CA ASP A 193 3.93 -7.69 19.93
C ASP A 193 2.52 -7.06 19.96
N MET A 194 2.37 -5.89 19.31
CA MET A 194 1.13 -5.09 19.28
C MET A 194 0.76 -4.71 17.85
N ILE A 195 -0.51 -4.90 17.50
CA ILE A 195 -1.08 -4.61 16.18
C ILE A 195 -2.16 -3.53 16.24
N ILE A 196 -2.26 -2.74 15.17
CA ILE A 196 -3.26 -1.68 15.02
C ILE A 196 -4.50 -2.29 14.37
N ARG A 197 -5.62 -2.42 15.09
CA ARG A 197 -6.91 -2.91 14.56
C ARG A 197 -7.99 -1.85 14.56
N ILE A 198 -8.94 -1.97 13.64
CA ILE A 198 -10.17 -1.19 13.73
C ILE A 198 -11.08 -1.75 14.83
N ASP A 199 -11.67 -0.84 15.61
CA ASP A 199 -12.71 -1.11 16.59
C ASP A 199 -13.96 -1.68 15.91
N GLU A 200 -14.31 -2.93 16.23
CA GLU A 200 -15.45 -3.63 15.62
C GLU A 200 -16.78 -2.90 15.85
N GLU A 201 -16.93 -2.16 16.96
CA GLU A 201 -18.14 -1.37 17.25
C GLU A 201 -18.27 -0.13 16.34
N LYS A 202 -17.19 0.27 15.64
CA LYS A 202 -17.12 1.45 14.78
C LYS A 202 -17.08 1.15 13.28
N LEU A 203 -17.23 -0.12 12.88
CA LEU A 203 -17.21 -0.54 11.46
C LEU A 203 -18.28 0.16 10.57
N GLU A 204 -19.44 0.54 11.11
CA GLU A 204 -20.42 1.31 10.32
C GLU A 204 -19.97 2.76 10.09
N LEU A 205 -19.28 3.38 11.05
CA LEU A 205 -18.71 4.72 10.90
C LEU A 205 -17.56 4.73 9.89
N GLU A 206 -16.73 3.68 9.87
CA GLU A 206 -15.70 3.50 8.84
C GLU A 206 -16.30 3.40 7.44
N LYS A 207 -17.42 2.67 7.25
CA LYS A 207 -18.12 2.62 5.97
C LYS A 207 -18.66 3.98 5.53
N GLU A 208 -19.11 4.81 6.46
CA GLU A 208 -19.56 6.19 6.18
C GLU A 208 -18.38 7.07 5.74
N ILE A 209 -17.24 7.01 6.45
CA ILE A 209 -15.99 7.70 6.09
C ILE A 209 -15.48 7.23 4.71
N TYR A 210 -15.46 5.91 4.48
CA TYR A 210 -15.08 5.34 3.20
C TYR A 210 -15.97 5.86 2.06
N GLN A 211 -17.30 5.90 2.25
CA GLN A 211 -18.24 6.42 1.25
C GLN A 211 -18.06 7.92 1.01
N LYS A 212 -17.80 8.72 2.06
CA LYS A 212 -17.50 10.16 1.97
C LYS A 212 -16.33 10.43 1.02
N TYR A 213 -15.25 9.64 1.10
CA TYR A 213 -14.08 9.84 0.25
C TYR A 213 -14.12 9.08 -1.09
N ASN A 214 -14.91 8.01 -1.24
CA ASN A 214 -14.91 7.16 -2.44
C ASN A 214 -16.19 7.23 -3.31
N SER A 215 -17.09 8.16 -3.00
CA SER A 215 -18.20 8.57 -3.89
C SER A 215 -17.76 9.48 -5.05
#